data_AF-A0A383E0V7-F1
#
_entry.id   AF-A0A383E0V7-F1
#
_cell.length_a   1.000
_cell.length_b   1.000
_cell.length_c   1.000
_cell.angle_alpha   90.00
_cell.angle_beta   90.00
_cell.angle_gamma   90.00
#
_symmetry.space_group_name_H-M   'P 1'
#
loop_
_entity.id
_entity.type
_entity.pdbx_description
1 polymer ?
#
loop_
_entity_poly.entity_id
_entity_poly.type
_entity_poly.pdbx_seq_one_letter_code
_entity_poly.pdbx_strand_id
1 'polypeptide(L)'
;DGSQDRTYDLLTETSKADLRVKVVRFSRNFGHQAALLAGYELAQGDVIVSLDADLQDPPELIKTMLDKIKEGYDVVYAARQSRRNDSWFKRKTAEIFYWLMKKFGADIVPNHADFRMVTRRALNAFLKFHENNLFIRATFPIVGFSSCVVYYDRPERLAGETKYPFLKMLEFAINGITSFSVVPLRICSMVGLLVSFLALLMLFWSIVSSQNFQISHRL
;
A
#
# COMPACT_ATOMS: atom_id res chain seq x y z
N ASP A 1 18.55 -3.67 -11.50
CA ASP A 1 18.11 -4.76 -10.60
C ASP A 1 18.73 -6.13 -10.96
N GLY A 2 19.99 -6.19 -11.39
CA GLY A 2 20.58 -7.47 -11.86
C GLY A 2 20.20 -7.84 -13.29
N SER A 3 19.98 -6.85 -14.16
CA SER A 3 19.72 -7.02 -15.59
C SER A 3 20.86 -7.79 -16.27
N GLN A 4 20.49 -8.69 -17.20
CA GLN A 4 21.44 -9.56 -17.94
C GLN A 4 21.80 -9.02 -19.34
N ASP A 5 21.18 -7.92 -19.74
CA ASP A 5 21.42 -7.24 -21.01
C ASP A 5 22.46 -6.10 -20.84
N ARG A 6 22.61 -5.30 -21.90
CA ARG A 6 23.55 -4.17 -21.93
C ARG A 6 23.11 -2.96 -21.09
N THR A 7 22.03 -3.04 -20.31
CA THR A 7 21.49 -1.91 -19.54
C THR A 7 22.55 -1.31 -18.61
N TYR A 8 23.30 -2.15 -17.89
CA TYR A 8 24.32 -1.65 -16.96
C TYR A 8 25.46 -0.91 -17.67
N ASP A 9 25.92 -1.44 -18.80
CA ASP A 9 27.03 -0.85 -19.56
C ASP A 9 26.61 0.52 -20.12
N LEU A 10 25.42 0.60 -20.72
CA LEU A 10 24.84 1.85 -21.25
C LEU A 10 24.64 2.91 -20.16
N LEU A 11 24.10 2.53 -19.00
CA LEU A 11 23.96 3.44 -17.86
C LEU A 11 25.33 3.91 -17.33
N THR A 12 26.33 3.05 -17.31
CA THR A 12 27.68 3.39 -16.86
C THR A 12 28.37 4.35 -17.84
N GLU A 13 28.22 4.14 -19.15
CA GLU A 13 28.68 5.08 -20.17
C GLU A 13 28.00 6.44 -20.01
N THR A 14 26.69 6.45 -19.77
CA THR A 14 25.92 7.68 -19.54
C THR A 14 26.39 8.42 -18.28
N SER A 15 26.68 7.68 -17.20
CA SER A 15 27.21 8.24 -15.94
C SER A 15 28.61 8.84 -16.07
N LYS A 16 29.44 8.30 -16.98
CA LYS A 16 30.75 8.91 -17.30
C LYS A 16 30.61 10.23 -18.05
N ALA A 17 29.56 10.37 -18.85
CA ALA A 17 29.28 11.58 -19.63
C ALA A 17 28.52 12.65 -18.82
N ASP A 18 27.71 12.25 -17.84
CA ASP A 18 26.89 13.17 -17.03
C ASP A 18 26.97 12.82 -15.53
N LEU A 19 27.63 13.70 -14.76
CA LEU A 19 27.82 13.54 -13.31
C LEU A 19 26.51 13.57 -12.51
N ARG A 20 25.39 14.00 -13.11
CA ARG A 20 24.06 13.96 -12.50
C ARG A 20 23.50 12.53 -12.48
N VAL A 21 24.01 11.65 -13.33
CA VAL A 21 23.60 10.25 -13.43
C VAL A 21 24.48 9.41 -12.52
N LYS A 22 23.86 8.79 -11.51
CA LYS A 22 24.51 7.82 -10.62
C LYS A 22 23.89 6.45 -10.87
N VAL A 23 24.73 5.42 -10.98
CA VAL A 23 24.29 4.04 -11.27
C VAL A 23 24.55 3.16 -10.07
N VAL A 24 23.52 2.43 -9.65
CA VAL A 24 23.59 1.48 -8.54
C VAL A 24 23.28 0.09 -9.08
N ARG A 25 24.22 -0.84 -8.89
CA ARG A 25 24.08 -2.23 -9.35
C ARG A 25 24.00 -3.17 -8.15
N PHE A 26 22.99 -4.02 -8.16
CA PHE A 26 22.88 -5.11 -7.19
C PHE A 26 23.71 -6.32 -7.63
N SER A 27 24.18 -7.10 -6.65
CA SER A 27 24.93 -8.34 -6.86
C SER A 27 24.11 -9.42 -7.58
N ARG A 28 22.78 -9.38 -7.44
CA ARG A 28 21.79 -10.23 -8.13
C ARG A 28 20.45 -9.51 -8.23
N ASN A 29 19.45 -10.15 -8.83
CA ASN A 29 18.09 -9.61 -8.85
C ASN A 29 17.43 -9.77 -7.47
N PHE A 30 16.96 -8.65 -6.90
CA PHE A 30 16.22 -8.56 -5.63
C PHE A 30 14.78 -8.04 -5.82
N GLY A 31 14.36 -7.82 -7.07
CA GLY A 31 13.05 -7.28 -7.41
C GLY A 31 12.97 -5.75 -7.39
N HIS A 32 11.88 -5.25 -7.96
CA HIS A 32 11.60 -3.81 -8.13
C HIS A 32 11.57 -3.03 -6.82
N GLN A 33 10.89 -3.56 -5.79
CA GLN A 33 10.75 -2.84 -4.52
C GLN A 33 12.09 -2.64 -3.80
N ALA A 34 12.97 -3.64 -3.83
CA ALA A 34 14.32 -3.52 -3.26
C ALA A 34 15.14 -2.48 -4.04
N ALA A 35 15.02 -2.43 -5.37
CA ALA A 35 15.69 -1.45 -6.20
C ALA A 35 15.21 -0.01 -5.90
N LEU A 36 13.89 0.17 -5.76
CA LEU A 36 13.30 1.46 -5.40
C LEU A 36 13.73 1.92 -4.00
N LEU A 37 13.74 1.01 -3.02
CA LEU A 37 14.18 1.32 -1.65
C LEU A 37 15.66 1.75 -1.62
N ALA A 38 16.54 1.01 -2.29
CA ALA A 38 17.95 1.40 -2.38
C ALA A 38 18.12 2.77 -3.07
N GLY A 39 17.31 3.05 -4.09
CA GLY A 39 17.26 4.38 -4.73
C GLY A 39 16.87 5.49 -3.74
N TYR A 40 15.88 5.23 -2.88
CA TYR A 40 15.45 6.14 -1.83
C TYR A 40 16.52 6.37 -0.74
N GLU A 41 17.20 5.31 -0.31
CA GLU A 41 18.29 5.42 0.67
C GLU A 41 19.48 6.24 0.15
N LEU A 42 19.78 6.12 -1.15
CA LEU A 42 20.91 6.78 -1.78
C LEU A 42 20.59 8.19 -2.32
N ALA A 43 19.32 8.53 -2.48
CA ALA A 43 18.90 9.84 -2.98
C ALA A 43 19.29 10.94 -1.99
N GLN A 44 19.86 12.04 -2.50
CA GLN A 44 20.38 13.16 -1.68
C GLN A 44 19.59 14.47 -1.83
N GLY A 45 18.64 14.58 -2.77
CA GLY A 45 17.90 15.82 -3.02
C GLY A 45 16.89 16.18 -1.92
N ASP A 46 16.47 17.45 -1.86
CA ASP A 46 15.43 17.92 -0.93
C ASP A 46 14.04 17.40 -1.30
N VAL A 47 13.85 17.08 -2.58
CA VAL A 47 12.66 16.47 -3.16
C VAL A 47 13.10 15.28 -4.00
N ILE A 48 12.43 14.15 -3.84
CA ILE A 48 12.78 12.89 -4.49
C ILE A 48 11.60 12.46 -5.36
N VAL A 49 11.90 12.09 -6.59
CA VAL A 49 10.91 11.56 -7.54
C VAL A 49 11.29 10.13 -7.90
N SER A 50 10.33 9.22 -7.81
CA SER A 50 10.42 7.88 -8.39
C SER A 50 9.59 7.83 -9.67
N LEU A 51 10.12 7.18 -10.70
CA LEU A 51 9.49 7.05 -12.02
C LEU A 51 9.96 5.75 -12.68
N ASP A 52 9.06 5.03 -13.35
CA ASP A 52 9.40 3.83 -14.11
C ASP A 52 10.10 4.19 -15.43
N ALA A 53 11.05 3.36 -15.86
CA ALA A 53 11.88 3.61 -17.05
C ALA A 53 11.20 3.26 -18.38
N ASP A 54 9.94 2.83 -18.37
CA ASP A 54 9.21 2.33 -19.54
C ASP A 54 8.48 3.42 -20.34
N LEU A 55 8.71 4.69 -19.99
CA LEU A 55 8.13 5.89 -20.60
C LEU A 55 6.60 5.92 -20.60
N GLN A 56 5.93 5.08 -19.79
CA GLN A 56 4.47 5.09 -19.70
C GLN A 56 3.93 6.29 -18.93
N ASP A 57 4.76 6.85 -18.06
CA ASP A 57 4.43 7.94 -17.17
C ASP A 57 5.17 9.21 -17.64
N PRO A 58 4.45 10.32 -17.91
CA PRO A 58 5.02 11.50 -18.55
C PRO A 58 5.92 12.29 -17.57
N PRO A 59 7.23 12.42 -17.83
CA PRO A 59 8.15 13.17 -16.97
C PRO A 59 7.77 14.65 -16.81
N GLU A 60 6.99 15.20 -17.74
CA GLU A 60 6.52 16.59 -17.69
C GLU A 60 5.67 16.88 -16.45
N LEU A 61 5.01 15.85 -15.88
CA LEU A 61 4.24 15.98 -14.64
C LEU A 61 5.10 16.33 -13.43
N ILE A 62 6.41 16.06 -13.47
CA ILE A 62 7.33 16.41 -12.39
C ILE A 62 7.21 17.90 -12.04
N LYS A 63 7.01 18.76 -13.03
CA LYS A 63 6.81 20.20 -12.81
C LYS A 63 5.55 20.49 -12.00
N THR A 64 4.42 19.90 -12.38
CA THR A 64 3.15 20.05 -11.66
C THR A 64 3.21 19.46 -10.25
N MET A 65 3.90 18.33 -10.08
CA MET A 65 4.10 17.74 -8.75
C MET A 65 4.96 18.64 -7.86
N LEU A 66 5.99 19.29 -8.42
CA LEU A 66 6.83 20.22 -7.69
C LEU A 66 6.04 21.45 -7.22
N ASP A 67 5.11 21.95 -8.03
CA ASP A 67 4.22 23.05 -7.63
C ASP A 67 3.35 22.65 -6.44
N LYS A 68 2.88 21.40 -6.38
CA LYS A 68 2.18 20.87 -5.19
C LYS A 68 3.07 20.76 -3.96
N ILE A 69 4.34 20.37 -4.10
CA ILE A 69 5.28 20.43 -2.96
C ILE A 69 5.42 21.86 -2.44
N LYS A 70 5.50 22.86 -3.33
CA LYS A 70 5.58 24.28 -2.95
C LYS A 70 4.30 24.80 -2.29
N GLU A 71 3.14 24.21 -2.57
CA GLU A 71 1.88 24.49 -1.87
C GLU A 71 1.85 23.94 -0.42
N GLY A 72 2.85 23.14 -0.01
CA GLY A 72 2.97 22.60 1.34
C GLY A 72 2.62 21.12 1.47
N TYR A 73 2.42 20.41 0.37
CA TYR A 73 2.27 18.96 0.38
C TYR A 73 3.62 18.27 0.53
N ASP A 74 3.66 17.16 1.27
CA ASP A 74 4.88 16.37 1.46
C ASP A 74 5.00 15.19 0.52
N VAL A 75 3.86 14.65 0.11
CA VAL A 75 3.77 13.47 -0.75
C VAL A 75 2.80 13.78 -1.88
N VAL A 76 3.29 13.73 -3.11
CA VAL A 76 2.48 13.94 -4.31
C VAL A 76 2.50 12.67 -5.14
N TYR A 77 1.31 12.12 -5.40
CA TYR A 77 1.14 10.95 -6.25
C TYR A 77 0.74 11.39 -7.65
N ALA A 78 1.32 10.78 -8.68
CA ALA A 78 0.78 10.87 -10.03
C ALA A 78 -0.15 9.67 -10.27
N ALA A 79 -1.41 9.96 -10.64
CA ALA A 79 -2.39 8.93 -10.92
C ALA A 79 -3.05 9.17 -12.28
N ARG A 80 -3.40 8.08 -12.95
CA ARG A 80 -4.11 8.18 -14.22
C ARG A 80 -5.51 8.69 -13.99
N GLN A 81 -5.91 9.71 -14.75
CA GLN A 81 -7.28 10.13 -14.82
C GLN A 81 -8.05 9.05 -15.57
N SER A 82 -8.79 8.21 -14.85
CA SER A 82 -9.76 7.32 -15.50
C SER A 82 -10.88 8.20 -16.02
N ARG A 83 -10.82 8.62 -17.29
CA ARG A 83 -11.97 9.20 -17.97
C ARG A 83 -13.07 8.13 -18.04
N ARG A 84 -13.99 8.22 -17.08
CA ARG A 84 -15.44 8.28 -17.34
C ARG A 84 -16.00 7.12 -18.18
N ASN A 85 -15.92 5.89 -17.67
CA ASN A 85 -16.87 4.84 -18.06
C ASN A 85 -17.05 3.73 -17.00
N ASP A 86 -16.82 4.03 -15.72
CA ASP A 86 -17.19 3.10 -14.66
C ASP A 86 -18.70 3.13 -14.44
N SER A 87 -19.35 1.99 -14.70
CA SER A 87 -20.75 1.74 -14.30
C SER A 87 -20.95 2.15 -12.84
N TRP A 88 -22.13 2.69 -12.51
CA TRP A 88 -22.51 3.15 -11.17
C TRP A 88 -22.13 2.14 -10.06
N PHE A 89 -22.22 0.84 -10.37
CA PHE A 89 -21.83 -0.26 -9.50
C PHE A 89 -20.32 -0.30 -9.16
N LYS A 90 -19.43 -0.09 -10.14
CA LYS A 90 -17.98 -0.05 -9.92
C LYS A 90 -17.58 1.15 -9.05
N ARG A 91 -18.21 2.31 -9.30
CA ARG A 91 -17.97 3.53 -8.53
C ARG A 91 -18.40 3.37 -7.06
N LYS A 92 -19.59 2.81 -6.83
CA LYS A 92 -20.09 2.53 -5.48
C LYS A 92 -19.25 1.51 -4.73
N THR A 93 -18.82 0.44 -5.41
CA THR A 93 -17.97 -0.60 -4.77
C THR A 93 -16.59 -0.04 -4.41
N ALA A 94 -16.02 0.80 -5.27
CA ALA A 94 -14.77 1.50 -4.99
C ALA A 94 -14.91 2.48 -3.81
N GLU A 95 -15.97 3.31 -3.79
CA GLU A 95 -16.26 4.21 -2.67
C GLU A 95 -16.39 3.46 -1.32
N ILE A 96 -17.11 2.33 -1.31
CA ILE A 96 -17.27 1.47 -0.11
C ILE A 96 -15.93 0.85 0.29
N PHE A 97 -15.12 0.41 -0.68
CA PHE A 97 -13.78 -0.11 -0.43
C PHE A 97 -12.88 0.96 0.20
N TYR A 98 -12.76 2.15 -0.39
CA TYR A 98 -11.94 3.23 0.17
C TYR A 98 -12.45 3.69 1.53
N TRP A 99 -13.77 3.71 1.75
CA TRP A 99 -14.36 4.01 3.04
C TRP A 99 -14.03 2.94 4.10
N LEU A 100 -14.14 1.65 3.77
CA LEU A 100 -13.74 0.54 4.65
C LEU A 100 -12.26 0.62 4.99
N MET A 101 -11.41 0.80 3.99
CA MET A 101 -9.96 0.85 4.20
C MET A 101 -9.57 2.05 5.07
N LYS A 102 -10.15 3.24 4.84
CA LYS A 102 -10.00 4.41 5.71
C LYS A 102 -10.46 4.14 7.14
N LYS A 103 -11.59 3.43 7.31
CA LYS A 103 -12.13 3.05 8.62
C LYS A 103 -11.24 2.04 9.36
N PHE A 104 -10.52 1.20 8.62
CA PHE A 104 -9.53 0.25 9.14
C PHE A 104 -8.11 0.82 9.24
N GLY A 105 -7.92 2.13 9.00
CA GLY A 105 -6.63 2.82 9.16
C GLY A 105 -5.66 2.64 7.98
N ALA A 106 -6.15 2.13 6.85
CA ALA A 106 -5.37 2.00 5.63
C ALA A 106 -5.81 3.08 4.64
N ASP A 107 -5.06 4.19 4.58
CA ASP A 107 -5.22 5.18 3.51
C ASP A 107 -4.66 4.59 2.22
N ILE A 108 -5.49 3.84 1.50
CA ILE A 108 -5.14 3.33 0.17
C ILE A 108 -5.55 4.39 -0.84
N VAL A 109 -4.55 5.06 -1.45
CA VAL A 109 -4.80 5.93 -2.60
C VAL A 109 -5.19 5.06 -3.80
N PRO A 110 -6.28 5.34 -4.53
CA PRO A 110 -6.62 4.65 -5.77
C PRO A 110 -5.58 4.86 -6.86
N ASN A 111 -5.20 3.82 -7.60
CA ASN A 111 -4.47 3.91 -8.88
C ASN A 111 -3.16 4.72 -8.85
N HIS A 112 -2.46 4.78 -7.71
CA HIS A 112 -1.13 5.38 -7.65
C HIS A 112 -0.12 4.46 -8.34
N ALA A 113 0.47 4.97 -9.42
CA ALA A 113 1.66 4.38 -10.01
C ALA A 113 2.85 4.52 -9.04
N ASP A 114 3.96 3.85 -9.33
CA ASP A 114 5.23 4.10 -8.61
C ASP A 114 5.78 5.52 -8.90
N PHE A 115 5.10 6.29 -9.77
CA PHE A 115 5.32 7.70 -9.97
C PHE A 115 4.87 8.56 -8.78
N ARG A 116 5.85 8.95 -7.97
CA ARG A 116 5.65 9.71 -6.73
C ARG A 116 6.74 10.75 -6.54
N MET A 117 6.36 11.87 -5.96
CA MET A 117 7.29 12.89 -5.44
C MET A 117 7.13 13.01 -3.94
N VAL A 118 8.25 13.08 -3.21
CA VAL A 118 8.27 13.17 -1.74
C VAL A 118 9.29 14.20 -1.27
N THR A 119 8.98 14.90 -0.19
CA THR A 119 9.96 15.76 0.50
C THR A 119 10.98 14.91 1.27
N ARG A 120 12.16 15.48 1.50
CA ARG A 120 13.21 14.87 2.33
C ARG A 120 12.71 14.46 3.71
N ARG A 121 11.88 15.29 4.35
CA ARG A 121 11.34 14.97 5.69
C ARG A 121 10.42 13.75 5.67
N ALA A 122 9.55 13.64 4.66
CA ALA A 122 8.65 12.50 4.52
C ALA A 122 9.43 11.24 4.20
N LEU A 123 10.43 11.34 3.31
CA LEU A 123 11.30 10.21 2.98
C LEU A 123 12.10 9.73 4.20
N ASN A 124 12.69 10.64 4.97
CA ASN A 124 13.47 10.28 6.15
C ASN A 124 12.61 9.60 7.23
N ALA A 125 11.34 9.97 7.36
CA ALA A 125 10.41 9.29 8.24
C ALA A 125 10.03 7.90 7.69
N PHE A 126 9.80 7.79 6.37
CA PHE A 126 9.57 6.53 5.70
C PHE A 126 10.74 5.55 5.87
N LEU A 127 11.99 6.02 5.77
CA LEU A 127 13.18 5.16 5.92
C LEU A 127 13.43 4.67 7.37
N LYS A 128 12.66 5.14 8.36
CA LYS A 128 12.71 4.58 9.73
C LYS A 128 11.93 3.28 9.88
N PHE A 129 11.12 2.93 8.89
CA PHE A 129 10.42 1.65 8.81
C PHE A 129 11.44 0.59 8.37
N HIS A 130 11.64 -0.44 9.22
CA HIS A 130 12.65 -1.49 9.01
C HIS A 130 12.02 -2.82 8.53
N GLU A 131 10.78 -2.83 8.05
CA GLU A 131 10.13 -4.09 7.66
C GLU A 131 10.75 -4.68 6.38
N ASN A 132 11.19 -5.93 6.46
CA ASN A 132 11.85 -6.64 5.35
C ASN A 132 10.97 -6.82 4.09
N ASN A 133 9.65 -6.59 4.18
CA ASN A 133 8.69 -6.67 3.10
C ASN A 133 7.81 -5.40 3.03
N LEU A 134 8.45 -4.24 3.05
CA LEU A 134 7.80 -2.94 2.90
C LEU A 134 7.03 -2.86 1.58
N PHE A 135 5.70 -2.96 1.65
CA PHE A 135 4.86 -2.57 0.52
C PHE A 135 4.87 -1.03 0.42
N ILE A 136 5.86 -0.50 -0.30
CA ILE A 136 6.16 0.93 -0.44
C ILE A 136 4.90 1.74 -0.83
N ARG A 137 3.98 1.13 -1.59
CA ARG A 137 2.71 1.74 -1.99
C ARG A 137 1.72 1.96 -0.86
N ALA A 138 1.68 1.10 0.16
CA ALA A 138 0.80 1.27 1.33
C ALA A 138 1.47 2.00 2.49
N THR A 139 2.79 2.09 2.49
CA THR A 139 3.52 2.60 3.66
C THR A 139 3.58 4.13 3.70
N PHE A 140 3.77 4.80 2.55
CA PHE A 140 3.80 6.27 2.52
C PHE A 140 2.56 6.95 3.12
N PRO A 141 1.33 6.46 2.86
CA PRO A 141 0.14 6.95 3.56
C PRO A 141 0.20 6.80 5.09
N ILE A 142 0.81 5.73 5.61
CA ILE A 142 0.93 5.45 7.05
C ILE A 142 1.88 6.43 7.74
N VAL A 143 2.86 6.99 7.02
CA VAL A 143 3.81 7.98 7.58
C VAL A 143 3.09 9.25 8.05
N GLY A 144 1.88 9.54 7.53
CA GLY A 144 0.99 10.57 8.08
C GLY A 144 1.29 12.01 7.65
N PHE A 145 2.14 12.22 6.65
CA PHE A 145 2.42 13.54 6.09
C PHE A 145 1.32 14.00 5.12
N SER A 146 1.25 15.32 4.86
CA SER A 146 0.26 15.89 3.93
C SER A 146 0.46 15.33 2.53
N SER A 147 -0.63 14.91 1.88
CA SER A 147 -0.53 14.33 0.54
C SER A 147 -1.61 14.78 -0.41
N CYS A 148 -1.30 14.77 -1.71
CA CYS A 148 -2.25 15.05 -2.78
C CYS A 148 -1.98 14.18 -4.02
N VAL A 149 -2.93 14.20 -4.95
CA VAL A 149 -2.86 13.45 -6.21
C VAL A 149 -2.93 14.42 -7.38
N VAL A 150 -1.99 14.28 -8.33
CA VAL A 150 -2.01 14.95 -9.63
C VAL A 150 -2.48 13.95 -10.67
N TYR A 151 -3.54 14.30 -11.39
CA TYR A 151 -4.14 13.44 -12.41
C TYR A 151 -3.59 13.75 -13.80
N TYR A 152 -3.40 12.72 -14.63
CA TYR A 152 -2.99 12.85 -16.02
C TYR A 152 -3.72 11.87 -16.95
N ASP A 153 -3.96 12.28 -18.19
CA ASP A 153 -4.49 11.43 -19.24
C ASP A 153 -3.34 10.60 -19.87
N ARG A 154 -3.52 9.29 -20.02
CA ARG A 154 -2.61 8.41 -20.77
C ARG A 154 -3.26 8.09 -22.13
N PRO A 155 -2.53 8.06 -23.26
CA PRO A 155 -3.07 7.53 -24.51
C PRO A 155 -3.56 6.08 -24.31
N GLU A 156 -4.71 5.74 -24.89
CA GLU A 156 -5.34 4.43 -24.75
C GLU A 156 -4.40 3.28 -25.19
N ARG A 157 -4.46 2.16 -24.47
CA ARG A 157 -3.85 0.91 -24.93
C ARG A 157 -4.63 0.42 -26.16
N LEU A 158 -3.94 0.24 -27.29
CA LEU A 158 -4.52 -0.36 -28.50
C LEU A 158 -4.96 -1.83 -28.32
N ALA A 159 -4.56 -2.50 -27.23
CA ALA A 159 -5.02 -3.84 -26.90
C ALA A 159 -4.96 -4.12 -25.40
N GLY A 160 -6.07 -4.65 -24.86
CA GLY A 160 -6.12 -5.25 -23.53
C GLY A 160 -7.17 -4.62 -22.62
N GLU A 161 -8.30 -5.29 -22.45
CA GLU A 161 -9.20 -5.00 -21.34
C GLU A 161 -8.46 -5.24 -20.02
N THR A 162 -8.22 -4.17 -19.25
CA THR A 162 -7.66 -4.32 -17.91
C THR A 162 -8.78 -4.81 -16.99
N LYS A 163 -9.02 -6.12 -16.97
CA LYS A 163 -9.82 -6.78 -15.93
C LYS A 163 -9.00 -6.75 -14.65
N TYR A 164 -9.27 -5.80 -13.77
CA TYR A 164 -8.95 -5.93 -12.34
C TYR A 164 -10.07 -6.77 -11.72
N PRO A 165 -9.91 -8.08 -11.49
CA PRO A 165 -10.97 -8.89 -10.90
C PRO A 165 -11.13 -8.48 -9.44
N PHE A 166 -12.38 -8.29 -9.01
CA PHE A 166 -12.81 -8.03 -7.64
C PHE A 166 -12.07 -8.89 -6.59
N LEU A 167 -11.74 -10.14 -6.94
CA LEU A 167 -10.95 -11.06 -6.10
C LEU A 167 -9.57 -10.53 -5.72
N LYS A 168 -8.84 -9.90 -6.65
CA LYS A 168 -7.52 -9.32 -6.34
C LYS A 168 -7.64 -8.12 -5.41
N MET A 169 -8.71 -7.33 -5.53
CA MET A 169 -8.97 -6.23 -4.60
C MET A 169 -9.28 -6.74 -3.19
N LEU A 170 -10.04 -7.84 -3.08
CA LEU A 170 -10.33 -8.49 -1.81
C LEU A 170 -9.07 -9.09 -1.17
N GLU A 171 -8.21 -9.73 -1.96
CA GLU A 171 -6.91 -10.23 -1.51
C GLU A 171 -6.00 -9.11 -0.99
N PHE A 172 -5.93 -7.97 -1.70
CA PHE A 172 -5.21 -6.78 -1.22
C PHE A 172 -5.79 -6.22 0.08
N ALA A 173 -7.12 -6.20 0.23
CA ALA A 173 -7.77 -5.75 1.47
C ALA A 173 -7.42 -6.67 2.65
N ILE A 174 -7.52 -7.99 2.45
CA ILE A 174 -7.21 -8.97 3.48
C ILE A 174 -5.73 -8.87 3.87
N ASN A 175 -4.83 -8.79 2.89
CA ASN A 175 -3.39 -8.63 3.16
C ASN A 175 -3.09 -7.30 3.86
N GLY A 176 -3.74 -6.21 3.47
CA GLY A 176 -3.59 -4.91 4.14
C GLY A 176 -4.10 -4.91 5.58
N ILE A 177 -5.31 -5.44 5.82
CA ILE A 177 -5.91 -5.51 7.15
C ILE A 177 -5.11 -6.46 8.05
N THR A 178 -4.65 -7.60 7.55
CA THR A 178 -3.88 -8.56 8.36
C THR A 178 -2.45 -8.12 8.63
N SER A 179 -1.80 -7.43 7.68
CA SER A 179 -0.42 -6.98 7.84
C SER A 179 -0.30 -5.72 8.70
N PHE A 180 -1.32 -4.85 8.71
CA PHE A 180 -1.25 -3.54 9.35
C PHE A 180 -2.28 -3.32 10.47
N SER A 181 -3.15 -4.30 10.76
CA SER A 181 -4.17 -4.15 11.80
C SER A 181 -4.15 -5.29 12.80
N VAL A 182 -4.10 -4.95 14.09
CA VAL A 182 -4.36 -5.90 15.20
C VAL A 182 -5.85 -6.15 15.41
N VAL A 183 -6.73 -5.49 14.64
CA VAL A 183 -8.19 -5.60 14.77
C VAL A 183 -8.71 -7.02 14.53
N PRO A 184 -8.27 -7.77 13.49
CA PRO A 184 -8.69 -9.16 13.31
C PRO A 184 -8.35 -10.04 14.53
N LEU A 185 -7.15 -9.83 15.09
CA LEU A 185 -6.68 -10.54 16.27
C LEU A 185 -7.53 -10.21 17.50
N ARG A 186 -7.89 -8.93 17.70
CA ARG A 186 -8.80 -8.52 18.79
C ARG A 186 -10.20 -9.10 18.65
N ILE A 187 -10.76 -9.15 17.44
CA ILE A 187 -12.08 -9.74 17.19
C ILE A 187 -12.05 -11.23 17.53
N CYS A 188 -11.05 -11.97 17.04
CA CYS A 188 -10.92 -13.40 17.37
C CYS A 188 -10.79 -13.62 18.88
N SER A 189 -10.02 -12.77 19.57
CA SER A 189 -9.84 -12.84 21.02
C SER A 189 -11.14 -12.54 21.78
N MET A 190 -11.90 -11.53 21.37
CA MET A 190 -13.20 -11.20 21.98
C MET A 190 -14.25 -12.29 21.77
N VAL A 191 -14.32 -12.85 20.56
CA VAL A 191 -15.22 -13.97 20.26
C VAL A 191 -14.84 -15.20 21.10
N GLY A 192 -13.54 -15.52 21.18
CA GLY A 192 -13.04 -16.61 22.03
C GLY A 192 -13.41 -16.43 23.51
N LEU A 193 -13.26 -15.22 24.05
CA LEU A 193 -13.66 -14.89 25.42
C LEU A 193 -15.17 -15.04 25.63
N LEU A 194 -15.99 -14.57 24.69
CA LEU A 194 -17.44 -14.69 24.77
C LEU A 194 -17.90 -16.16 24.76
N VAL A 195 -17.33 -16.97 23.87
CA VAL A 195 -17.64 -18.41 23.79
C VAL A 195 -17.21 -19.12 25.07
N SER A 196 -16.02 -18.82 25.60
CA SER A 196 -15.55 -19.38 26.87
C SER A 196 -16.46 -19.00 28.05
N PHE A 197 -16.96 -17.75 28.07
CA PHE A 197 -17.88 -17.28 29.11
C PHE A 197 -19.24 -18.00 29.04
N LEU A 198 -19.80 -18.15 27.84
CA LEU A 198 -21.05 -18.91 27.63
C LEU A 198 -20.91 -20.39 28.01
N ALA A 199 -19.76 -21.00 27.71
CA ALA A 199 -19.46 -22.38 28.10
C ALA A 199 -19.40 -22.53 29.63
N LEU A 200 -18.79 -21.58 30.35
CA LEU A 200 -18.78 -21.56 31.82
C LEU A 200 -20.19 -21.41 32.40
N LEU A 201 -21.03 -20.54 31.82
CA LEU A 201 -22.43 -20.40 32.25
C LEU A 201 -23.24 -21.68 32.04
N MET A 202 -23.08 -22.35 30.89
CA MET A 202 -23.72 -23.64 30.64
C MET A 202 -23.25 -24.71 31.62
N LEU A 203 -21.94 -24.78 31.90
CA LEU A 203 -21.38 -25.74 32.84
C LEU A 203 -21.91 -25.49 34.25
N PHE A 204 -21.97 -24.23 34.69
CA PHE A 204 -22.55 -23.87 35.99
C PHE A 204 -24.04 -24.24 36.07
N TRP A 205 -24.82 -23.92 35.03
CA TRP A 205 -26.24 -24.28 34.96
C TRP A 205 -26.45 -25.80 34.98
N SER A 206 -25.61 -26.56 34.26
CA SER A 206 -25.65 -28.03 34.24
C SER A 206 -25.39 -28.64 35.61
N ILE A 207 -24.41 -28.13 36.36
CA ILE A 207 -24.11 -28.60 37.72
C ILE A 207 -25.29 -28.32 38.66
N VAL A 208 -25.86 -27.12 38.64
CA VAL A 208 -27.00 -26.75 39.48
C VAL A 208 -28.23 -27.59 39.14
N SER A 209 -28.51 -27.77 37.85
CA SER A 209 -29.63 -28.61 37.37
C SER A 209 -29.47 -30.07 37.80
N SER A 210 -28.25 -30.62 37.69
CA SER A 210 -27.91 -31.97 38.16
C SER A 210 -28.16 -32.14 39.67
N GLN A 211 -27.76 -31.17 40.49
CA GLN A 211 -27.98 -31.22 41.94
C GLN A 211 -29.48 -31.15 42.30
N ASN A 212 -30.24 -30.27 41.64
CA ASN A 212 -31.68 -30.18 41.83
C ASN A 212 -32.41 -31.47 41.44
N PHE A 213 -31.99 -32.14 40.37
CA PHE A 213 -32.55 -33.42 39.94
C PHE A 213 -32.28 -34.55 40.97
N GLN A 214 -31.07 -34.61 41.55
CA GLN A 214 -30.75 -35.59 42.60
C GLN A 214 -31.53 -35.37 43.90
N ILE A 215 -31.83 -34.13 44.26
CA ILE A 215 -32.63 -33.81 45.45
C ILE A 215 -34.09 -34.23 45.24
N SER A 216 -34.65 -34.00 44.04
CA SER A 216 -36.03 -34.36 43.71
C SER A 216 -36.31 -35.87 43.73
N HIS A 217 -35.31 -36.73 43.51
CA HIS A 217 -35.48 -38.19 43.48
C HIS A 217 -35.19 -38.88 44.83
N ARG A 218 -34.74 -38.13 45.84
CA ARG A 218 -34.50 -38.64 47.21
C ARG A 218 -35.65 -38.34 48.18
N LEU A 219 -36.63 -37.53 47.78
CA LEU A 219 -37.89 -37.28 48.49
C LEU A 219 -38.98 -38.19 47.95
#